data_AF-A0ABD2J189-F1
#
_entry.id   AF-A0ABD2J189-F1
#
_cell.length_a   1.000
_cell.length_b   1.000
_cell.length_c   1.000
_cell.angle_alpha   90.00
_cell.angle_beta   90.00
_cell.angle_gamma   90.00
#
_symmetry.space_group_name_H-M   'P 1'
#
loop_
_entity.id
_entity.type
_entity.pdbx_description
1 polymer ?
#
loop_
_entity_poly.entity_id
_entity_poly.type
_entity_poly.pdbx_seq_one_letter_code
_entity_poly.pdbx_strand_id
1 'polypeptide(L)'
;MSLLRFSRQHFFFSLLLLFAFLVILPPVCSRYEDRYNMNMLPWDLKPVQDFIGLWQMDRSSGNFKELPPPNLIDLAINPIPKFGARTMNITHTYLDSARNVIRSDYGFMPVKNATRRDPRVHVAYLTTSSEGWSMMEQGFFKDGKLIFHLKQFLKRSFGAGSNLDIREFERQFELSGFHSMTLKVRAETSFQTEAYTAWRSAETGGRAETACATTVRRHAPLINGDEAVTEVQRTTGEIITAKIKLGEGRGKGSAEEEEEKRGKEGKKRGHQIGRGMATAAHLSSGEGEGKVG
;
A
#
# COMPACT_ATOMS: atom_id res chain seq x y z
N MET A 1 42.45 25.28 -55.85
CA MET A 1 42.60 24.58 -54.54
C MET A 1 41.48 24.93 -53.51
N SER A 2 40.27 25.30 -53.94
CA SER A 2 39.18 25.70 -53.00
C SER A 2 38.02 24.69 -52.92
N LEU A 3 37.79 23.87 -53.95
CA LEU A 3 36.64 22.94 -54.00
C LEU A 3 36.78 21.68 -53.13
N LEU A 4 38.00 21.25 -52.81
CA LEU A 4 38.24 20.08 -51.94
C LEU A 4 38.01 20.34 -50.44
N ARG A 5 37.92 21.61 -50.01
CA ARG A 5 37.66 21.96 -48.60
C ARG A 5 36.16 21.93 -48.26
N PHE A 6 35.30 22.17 -49.24
CA PHE A 6 33.85 22.24 -49.03
C PHE A 6 33.24 20.84 -48.77
N SER A 7 33.71 19.82 -49.47
CA SER A 7 33.24 18.43 -49.31
C SER A 7 33.58 17.81 -47.95
N ARG A 8 34.77 18.11 -47.38
CA ARG A 8 35.16 17.60 -46.07
C ARG A 8 34.30 18.17 -44.94
N GLN A 9 33.95 19.44 -45.01
CA GLN A 9 33.21 20.11 -43.94
C GLN A 9 31.77 19.58 -43.81
N HIS A 10 31.10 19.29 -44.92
CA HIS A 10 29.78 18.66 -44.91
C HIS A 10 29.83 17.21 -44.42
N PHE A 11 30.88 16.45 -44.77
CA PHE A 11 31.03 15.08 -44.30
C PHE A 11 31.23 15.00 -42.78
N PHE A 12 32.06 15.87 -42.20
CA PHE A 12 32.24 15.96 -40.76
C PHE A 12 30.97 16.40 -40.04
N PHE A 13 30.20 17.33 -40.62
CA PHE A 13 28.94 17.79 -40.03
C PHE A 13 27.86 16.70 -40.04
N SER A 14 27.75 15.92 -41.11
CA SER A 14 26.86 14.76 -41.19
C SER A 14 27.27 13.65 -40.23
N LEU A 15 28.57 13.40 -40.06
CA LEU A 15 29.07 12.41 -39.10
C LEU A 15 28.79 12.84 -37.64
N LEU A 16 28.94 14.13 -37.34
CA LEU A 16 28.64 14.70 -36.02
C LEU A 16 27.14 14.63 -35.71
N LEU A 17 26.27 14.90 -36.70
CA LEU A 17 24.82 14.75 -36.57
C LEU A 17 24.42 13.29 -36.37
N LEU A 18 25.03 12.34 -37.09
CA LEU A 18 24.79 10.91 -36.91
C LEU A 18 25.23 10.44 -35.51
N PHE A 19 26.38 10.93 -35.03
CA PHE A 19 26.89 10.63 -33.69
C PHE A 19 26.01 11.24 -32.60
N ALA A 20 25.54 12.49 -32.78
CA ALA A 20 24.57 13.10 -31.89
C ALA A 20 23.24 12.33 -31.88
N PHE A 21 22.77 11.86 -33.03
CA PHE A 21 21.55 11.05 -33.12
C PHE A 21 21.75 9.70 -32.40
N LEU A 22 22.88 9.01 -32.63
CA LEU A 22 23.19 7.71 -32.02
C LEU A 22 23.48 7.76 -30.52
N VAL A 23 24.02 8.88 -30.00
CA VAL A 23 24.37 9.03 -28.58
C VAL A 23 23.26 9.69 -27.77
N ILE A 24 22.42 10.53 -28.36
CA ILE A 24 21.36 11.27 -27.66
C ILE A 24 20.01 10.54 -27.68
N LEU A 25 19.75 9.63 -28.63
CA LEU A 25 18.50 8.84 -28.67
C LEU A 25 18.39 7.65 -27.69
N PRO A 26 19.47 6.99 -27.23
CA PRO A 26 19.33 5.81 -26.37
C PRO A 26 18.74 6.03 -24.96
N PRO A 27 18.80 7.19 -24.28
CA PRO A 27 18.35 7.26 -22.89
C PRO A 27 16.82 7.35 -22.77
N VAL A 28 16.07 7.50 -23.87
CA VAL A 28 14.59 7.61 -23.80
C VAL A 28 13.92 6.23 -23.75
N CYS A 29 14.58 5.18 -24.22
CA CYS A 29 14.01 3.83 -24.25
C CYS A 29 14.32 2.99 -22.99
N SER A 30 15.27 3.40 -22.15
CA SER A 30 15.77 2.54 -21.06
C SER A 30 14.97 2.59 -19.74
N ARG A 31 13.97 3.48 -19.60
CA ARG A 31 13.25 3.63 -18.31
C ARG A 31 12.05 2.70 -18.12
N TYR A 32 11.56 2.07 -19.20
CA TYR A 32 10.36 1.22 -19.11
C TYR A 32 10.70 -0.19 -18.61
N GLU A 33 11.81 -0.79 -19.07
CA GLU A 33 12.18 -2.18 -18.76
C GLU A 33 12.57 -2.40 -17.29
N ASP A 34 13.12 -1.39 -16.63
CA ASP A 34 13.54 -1.51 -15.23
C ASP A 34 12.36 -1.74 -14.26
N ARG A 35 11.14 -1.29 -14.61
CA ARG A 35 9.97 -1.34 -13.72
C ARG A 35 9.49 -2.76 -13.41
N TYR A 36 9.66 -3.67 -14.37
CA TYR A 36 9.20 -5.06 -14.31
C TYR A 36 10.36 -6.07 -14.36
N ASN A 37 11.60 -5.62 -14.16
CA ASN A 37 12.77 -6.49 -14.26
C ASN A 37 12.77 -7.54 -13.13
N MET A 38 12.34 -8.76 -13.46
CA MET A 38 12.22 -9.87 -12.52
C MET A 38 13.57 -10.32 -11.94
N ASN A 39 14.69 -9.97 -12.58
CA ASN A 39 16.02 -10.23 -12.02
C ASN A 39 16.29 -9.36 -10.77
N MET A 40 15.59 -8.24 -10.64
CA MET A 40 15.64 -7.35 -9.47
C MET A 40 14.54 -7.65 -8.45
N LEU A 41 13.73 -8.69 -8.66
CA LEU A 41 12.62 -9.05 -7.79
C LEU A 41 13.14 -9.49 -6.41
N PRO A 42 12.81 -8.77 -5.33
CA PRO A 42 13.06 -9.26 -3.97
C PRO A 42 12.42 -10.62 -3.74
N TRP A 43 13.13 -11.52 -3.04
CA TRP A 43 12.67 -12.88 -2.79
C TRP A 43 11.27 -12.93 -2.15
N ASP A 44 10.94 -11.95 -1.33
CA ASP A 44 9.65 -11.84 -0.66
C ASP A 44 8.46 -11.55 -1.59
N LEU A 45 8.71 -11.07 -2.80
CA LEU A 45 7.66 -10.81 -3.78
C LEU A 45 7.42 -12.02 -4.71
N LYS A 46 8.26 -13.06 -4.64
CA LYS A 46 8.10 -14.28 -5.48
C LYS A 46 6.71 -14.90 -5.44
N PRO A 47 6.02 -15.02 -4.29
CA PRO A 47 4.69 -15.62 -4.27
C PRO A 47 3.65 -14.87 -5.11
N VAL A 48 3.86 -13.59 -5.38
CA VAL A 48 2.92 -12.73 -6.11
C VAL A 48 3.51 -12.24 -7.45
N GLN A 49 4.62 -12.83 -7.90
CA GLN A 49 5.37 -12.35 -9.06
C GLN A 49 4.52 -12.32 -10.34
N ASP A 50 3.57 -13.25 -10.47
CA ASP A 50 2.76 -13.39 -11.68
C ASP A 50 1.72 -12.27 -11.83
N PHE A 51 1.51 -11.46 -10.78
CA PHE A 51 0.68 -10.25 -10.85
C PHE A 51 1.47 -9.03 -11.35
N ILE A 52 2.80 -9.08 -11.39
CA ILE A 52 3.63 -7.94 -11.77
C ILE A 52 3.48 -7.69 -13.27
N GLY A 53 3.11 -6.46 -13.62
CA GLY A 53 2.87 -6.06 -15.00
C GLY A 53 1.85 -4.92 -15.11
N LEU A 54 1.64 -4.49 -16.35
CA LEU A 54 0.61 -3.55 -16.72
C LEU A 54 -0.62 -4.31 -17.24
N TRP A 55 -1.75 -4.10 -16.58
CA TRP A 55 -3.00 -4.80 -16.84
C TRP A 55 -4.05 -3.84 -17.35
N GLN A 56 -4.45 -4.03 -18.61
CA GLN A 56 -5.49 -3.23 -19.24
C GLN A 56 -6.86 -3.90 -19.08
N MET A 57 -7.88 -3.11 -18.76
CA MET A 57 -9.26 -3.58 -18.72
C MET A 57 -9.81 -3.80 -20.14
N ASP A 58 -10.27 -5.01 -20.40
CA ASP A 58 -10.92 -5.37 -21.67
C ASP A 58 -12.41 -5.09 -21.61
N ARG A 59 -13.03 -5.50 -20.49
CA ARG A 59 -14.46 -5.35 -20.24
C ARG A 59 -14.77 -5.43 -18.74
N SER A 60 -15.92 -4.89 -18.35
CA SER A 60 -16.46 -5.04 -17.00
C SER A 60 -17.95 -5.37 -17.04
N SER A 61 -18.44 -5.97 -15.96
CA SER A 61 -19.85 -6.29 -15.75
C SER A 61 -20.19 -6.18 -14.28
N GLY A 62 -21.42 -5.77 -13.95
CA GLY A 62 -21.92 -5.62 -12.59
C GLY A 62 -22.44 -4.21 -12.30
N ASN A 63 -22.73 -3.96 -11.02
CA ASN A 63 -23.22 -2.67 -10.53
C ASN A 63 -22.08 -1.88 -9.91
N PHE A 64 -21.81 -0.68 -10.42
CA PHE A 64 -20.85 0.26 -9.85
C PHE A 64 -21.21 1.69 -10.25
N LYS A 65 -20.90 2.64 -9.38
CA LYS A 65 -21.12 4.07 -9.61
C LYS A 65 -20.00 4.90 -9.01
N GLU A 66 -19.75 4.72 -7.71
CA GLU A 66 -18.74 5.48 -6.99
C GLU A 66 -17.36 4.80 -7.04
N LEU A 67 -17.32 3.48 -7.25
CA LEU A 67 -16.09 2.69 -7.30
C LEU A 67 -15.99 1.93 -8.63
N PRO A 68 -15.89 2.62 -9.78
CA PRO A 68 -15.71 1.93 -11.06
C PRO A 68 -14.41 1.12 -11.07
N PRO A 69 -14.30 0.08 -11.93
CA PRO A 69 -13.01 -0.58 -12.17
C PRO A 69 -12.03 0.38 -12.85
N PRO A 70 -10.73 0.37 -12.47
CA PRO A 70 -9.73 1.18 -13.17
C PRO A 70 -9.49 0.66 -14.59
N ASN A 71 -9.21 1.56 -15.53
CA ASN A 71 -8.88 1.18 -16.91
C ASN A 71 -7.52 0.47 -16.98
N LEU A 72 -6.53 0.94 -16.23
CA LEU A 72 -5.20 0.34 -16.13
C LEU A 72 -4.85 0.03 -14.68
N ILE A 73 -4.19 -1.09 -14.45
CA ILE A 73 -3.56 -1.44 -13.18
C ILE A 73 -2.10 -1.75 -13.46
N ASP A 74 -1.19 -0.94 -12.91
CA ASP A 74 0.25 -1.14 -12.96
C ASP A 74 0.71 -1.69 -11.61
N LEU A 75 1.23 -2.92 -11.62
CA LEU A 75 1.87 -3.56 -10.47
C LEU A 75 3.37 -3.70 -10.78
N ALA A 76 4.18 -2.80 -10.22
CA ALA A 76 5.60 -2.68 -10.56
C ALA A 76 6.50 -2.90 -9.34
N ILE A 77 7.74 -3.34 -9.58
CA ILE A 77 8.75 -3.53 -8.52
C ILE A 77 9.54 -2.24 -8.31
N ASN A 78 9.82 -1.53 -9.40
CA ASN A 78 10.68 -0.35 -9.40
C ASN A 78 9.89 0.95 -9.58
N PRO A 79 10.29 2.04 -8.89
CA PRO A 79 11.39 2.10 -7.92
C PRO A 79 11.05 1.36 -6.62
N ILE A 80 11.99 0.57 -6.09
CA ILE A 80 11.85 -0.03 -4.76
C ILE A 80 11.78 1.12 -3.75
N PRO A 81 10.76 1.18 -2.88
CA PRO A 81 10.68 2.26 -1.90
C PRO A 81 11.90 2.28 -0.97
N LYS A 82 12.52 3.45 -0.80
CA LYS A 82 13.80 3.64 -0.10
C LYS A 82 13.80 3.22 1.38
N PHE A 83 12.64 2.93 1.96
CA PHE A 83 12.50 2.45 3.34
C PHE A 83 12.79 0.95 3.50
N GLY A 84 13.34 0.27 2.48
CA GLY A 84 13.71 -1.15 2.54
C GLY A 84 12.51 -2.09 2.69
N ALA A 85 11.30 -1.57 2.44
CA ALA A 85 10.07 -2.31 2.58
C ALA A 85 9.84 -3.20 1.36
N ARG A 86 9.50 -4.47 1.62
CA ARG A 86 9.20 -5.50 0.63
C ARG A 86 7.81 -5.27 0.04
N THR A 87 7.72 -4.37 -0.93
CA THR A 87 6.45 -3.91 -1.48
C THR A 87 6.49 -3.79 -2.99
N MET A 88 5.37 -4.04 -3.65
CA MET A 88 5.16 -3.59 -5.04
C MET A 88 4.52 -2.20 -5.05
N ASN A 89 4.81 -1.43 -6.09
CA ASN A 89 4.11 -0.19 -6.39
C ASN A 89 2.80 -0.52 -7.10
N ILE A 90 1.75 0.18 -6.70
CA ILE A 90 0.43 0.09 -7.32
C ILE A 90 0.14 1.43 -8.00
N THR A 91 -0.30 1.38 -9.24
CA THR A 91 -0.99 2.51 -9.88
C THR A 91 -2.28 2.03 -10.51
N HIS A 92 -3.39 2.65 -10.15
CA HIS A 92 -4.66 2.53 -10.87
C HIS A 92 -4.88 3.80 -11.69
N THR A 93 -5.26 3.66 -12.95
CA THR A 93 -5.58 4.79 -13.82
C THR A 93 -7.00 4.68 -14.33
N TYR A 94 -7.75 5.76 -14.22
CA TYR A 94 -9.12 5.88 -14.71
C TYR A 94 -9.14 6.91 -15.83
N LEU A 95 -9.77 6.54 -16.94
CA LEU A 95 -9.78 7.29 -18.17
C LEU A 95 -11.22 7.68 -18.53
N ASP A 96 -11.40 8.88 -19.08
CA ASP A 96 -12.64 9.25 -19.75
C ASP A 96 -12.71 8.64 -21.17
N SER A 97 -13.81 8.93 -21.88
CA SER A 97 -14.02 8.49 -23.26
C SER A 97 -12.99 9.05 -24.26
N ALA A 98 -12.37 10.18 -23.94
CA ALA A 98 -11.31 10.81 -24.73
C ALA A 98 -9.89 10.33 -24.33
N ARG A 99 -9.79 9.35 -23.43
CA ARG A 99 -8.53 8.80 -22.87
C ARG A 99 -7.73 9.79 -22.02
N ASN A 100 -8.37 10.82 -21.47
CA ASN A 100 -7.75 11.66 -20.47
C ASN A 100 -7.82 11.00 -19.09
N VAL A 101 -6.77 11.16 -18.29
CA VAL A 101 -6.75 10.69 -16.90
C VAL A 101 -7.68 11.55 -16.06
N ILE A 102 -8.73 10.95 -15.53
CA ILE A 102 -9.72 11.62 -14.64
C ILE A 102 -9.49 11.30 -13.17
N ARG A 103 -8.83 10.19 -12.87
CA ARG A 103 -8.45 9.78 -11.52
C ARG A 103 -7.22 8.88 -11.58
N SER A 104 -6.40 8.97 -10.55
CA SER A 104 -5.30 8.04 -10.31
C SER A 104 -5.29 7.62 -8.85
N ASP A 105 -5.13 6.33 -8.59
CA ASP A 105 -4.86 5.82 -7.25
C ASP A 105 -3.42 5.30 -7.23
N TYR A 106 -2.65 5.71 -6.23
CA TYR A 106 -1.26 5.29 -6.05
C TYR A 106 -1.11 4.55 -4.73
N GLY A 107 -0.20 3.59 -4.70
CA GLY A 107 -0.15 2.72 -3.55
C GLY A 107 1.06 1.80 -3.45
N PHE A 108 1.04 1.03 -2.37
CA PHE A 108 2.03 -0.01 -2.11
C PHE A 108 1.35 -1.31 -1.72
N MET A 109 1.92 -2.42 -2.16
CA MET A 109 1.48 -3.78 -1.83
C MET A 109 2.56 -4.53 -1.05
N PRO A 110 2.62 -4.37 0.29
CA PRO A 110 3.53 -5.16 1.11
C PRO A 110 3.18 -6.64 1.08
N VAL A 111 4.21 -7.49 1.01
CA VAL A 111 4.08 -8.95 1.11
C VAL A 111 4.87 -9.47 2.29
N LYS A 112 4.22 -10.31 3.08
CA LYS A 112 4.84 -11.06 4.17
C LYS A 112 4.73 -12.55 3.83
N ASN A 113 5.87 -13.15 3.56
CA ASN A 113 5.97 -14.55 3.21
C ASN A 113 5.50 -15.49 4.33
N ALA A 114 5.12 -16.69 3.89
CA ALA A 114 4.85 -17.81 4.78
C ALA A 114 6.06 -18.11 5.67
N THR A 115 5.77 -18.50 6.90
CA THR A 115 6.76 -18.93 7.90
C THR A 115 6.36 -20.28 8.46
N ARG A 116 7.25 -20.93 9.22
CA ARG A 116 6.94 -22.19 9.91
C ARG A 116 5.74 -22.07 10.87
N ARG A 117 5.50 -20.88 11.44
CA ARG A 117 4.40 -20.63 12.40
C ARG A 117 3.09 -20.23 11.72
N ASP A 118 3.16 -19.50 10.62
CA ASP A 118 2.00 -19.13 9.80
C ASP A 118 2.31 -19.44 8.33
N PRO A 119 1.72 -20.51 7.77
CA PRO A 119 2.03 -20.97 6.41
C PRO A 119 1.38 -20.10 5.32
N ARG A 120 0.62 -19.06 5.69
CA ARG A 120 -0.06 -18.18 4.72
C ARG A 120 0.84 -17.03 4.29
N VAL A 121 0.72 -16.64 3.02
CA VAL A 121 1.33 -15.41 2.50
C VAL A 121 0.36 -14.26 2.74
N HIS A 122 0.73 -13.33 3.61
CA HIS A 122 -0.10 -12.17 3.93
C HIS A 122 0.26 -11.01 3.02
N VAL A 123 -0.77 -10.29 2.58
CA VAL A 123 -0.62 -9.16 1.66
C VAL A 123 -1.44 -8.00 2.19
N ALA A 124 -0.89 -6.80 2.11
CA ALA A 124 -1.63 -5.56 2.31
C ALA A 124 -1.74 -4.80 0.99
N TYR A 125 -2.82 -4.04 0.81
CA TYR A 125 -3.05 -3.21 -0.37
C TYR A 125 -3.38 -1.80 0.13
N LEU A 126 -2.43 -0.88 -0.03
CA LEU A 126 -2.50 0.48 0.49
C LEU A 126 -2.65 1.41 -0.70
N THR A 127 -3.77 2.10 -0.83
CA THR A 127 -4.00 3.03 -1.96
C THR A 127 -4.46 4.39 -1.48
N THR A 128 -3.97 5.43 -2.13
CA THR A 128 -4.43 6.81 -1.98
C THR A 128 -4.89 7.32 -3.33
N SER A 129 -6.11 7.82 -3.38
CA SER A 129 -6.74 8.35 -4.59
C SER A 129 -6.49 9.84 -4.74
N SER A 130 -6.34 10.31 -5.99
CA SER A 130 -6.38 11.73 -6.34
C SER A 130 -7.69 12.41 -5.91
N GLU A 131 -8.77 11.65 -5.75
CA GLU A 131 -10.06 12.12 -5.22
C GLU A 131 -10.01 12.41 -3.71
N GLY A 132 -8.95 11.98 -3.02
CA GLY A 132 -8.65 12.40 -1.65
C GLY A 132 -9.14 11.47 -0.57
N TRP A 133 -9.15 10.20 -0.87
CA TRP A 133 -9.35 9.17 0.12
C TRP A 133 -8.20 8.20 0.05
N SER A 134 -7.98 7.50 1.14
CA SER A 134 -7.01 6.43 1.26
C SER A 134 -7.71 5.19 1.79
N MET A 135 -7.28 4.04 1.32
CA MET A 135 -7.83 2.75 1.71
C MET A 135 -6.68 1.82 2.07
N MET A 136 -6.86 1.14 3.19
CA MET A 136 -6.01 0.05 3.63
C MET A 136 -6.81 -1.24 3.59
N GLU A 137 -6.34 -2.16 2.76
CA GLU A 137 -6.90 -3.50 2.64
C GLU A 137 -5.85 -4.52 3.09
N GLN A 138 -6.29 -5.65 3.61
CA GLN A 138 -5.42 -6.74 3.99
C GLN A 138 -6.07 -8.08 3.67
N GLY A 139 -5.26 -9.03 3.26
CA GLY A 139 -5.66 -10.42 3.19
C GLY A 139 -4.49 -11.32 2.85
N PHE A 140 -4.68 -12.23 1.90
CA PHE A 140 -3.75 -13.30 1.65
C PHE A 140 -3.67 -13.68 0.18
N PHE A 141 -2.51 -14.21 -0.20
CA PHE A 141 -2.33 -14.92 -1.46
C PHE A 141 -2.59 -16.42 -1.24
N LYS A 142 -3.46 -17.01 -2.06
CA LYS A 142 -3.79 -18.43 -2.05
C LYS A 142 -4.25 -18.88 -3.44
N ASP A 143 -3.71 -19.98 -3.94
CA ASP A 143 -4.18 -20.65 -5.18
C ASP A 143 -4.28 -19.70 -6.40
N GLY A 144 -3.27 -18.86 -6.62
CA GLY A 144 -3.25 -17.90 -7.74
C GLY A 144 -4.19 -16.70 -7.55
N LYS A 145 -4.70 -16.51 -6.33
CA LYS A 145 -5.66 -15.45 -5.98
C LYS A 145 -5.10 -14.55 -4.90
N LEU A 146 -5.21 -13.25 -5.09
CA LEU A 146 -5.06 -12.26 -4.04
C LEU A 146 -6.46 -11.91 -3.55
N ILE A 147 -6.72 -12.09 -2.26
CA ILE A 147 -8.00 -11.74 -1.64
C ILE A 147 -7.72 -10.70 -0.57
N PHE A 148 -8.47 -9.60 -0.62
CA PHE A 148 -8.31 -8.44 0.25
C PHE A 148 -9.63 -8.06 0.88
N HIS A 149 -9.58 -7.69 2.16
CA HIS A 149 -10.71 -7.10 2.87
C HIS A 149 -10.34 -5.73 3.42
N LEU A 150 -11.32 -4.85 3.49
CA LEU A 150 -11.17 -3.54 4.10
C LEU A 150 -10.65 -3.66 5.53
N LYS A 151 -9.64 -2.85 5.86
CA LYS A 151 -9.21 -2.60 7.24
C LYS A 151 -9.52 -1.19 7.65
N GLN A 152 -9.28 -0.24 6.76
CA GLN A 152 -9.54 1.16 7.05
C GLN A 152 -9.83 1.92 5.76
N PHE A 153 -10.83 2.79 5.81
CA PHE A 153 -11.10 3.81 4.81
C PHE A 153 -10.96 5.18 5.48
N LEU A 154 -10.21 6.08 4.85
CA LEU A 154 -10.00 7.43 5.32
C LEU A 154 -10.31 8.39 4.19
N LYS A 155 -11.10 9.42 4.48
CA LYS A 155 -11.44 10.46 3.53
C LYS A 155 -10.92 11.80 4.07
N ARG A 156 -10.35 12.62 3.19
CA ARG A 156 -9.98 13.99 3.58
C ARG A 156 -11.22 14.79 3.95
N SER A 157 -11.10 15.59 5.01
CA SER A 157 -12.21 16.39 5.55
C SER A 157 -12.55 17.63 4.72
N PHE A 158 -11.72 18.00 3.73
CA PHE A 158 -11.90 19.20 2.90
C PHE A 158 -11.54 18.93 1.44
N GLY A 159 -12.26 19.56 0.50
CA GLY A 159 -11.92 19.55 -0.93
C GLY A 159 -12.12 18.22 -1.68
N ALA A 160 -12.85 17.24 -1.09
CA ALA A 160 -13.21 16.01 -1.79
C ALA A 160 -14.57 16.19 -2.49
N GLY A 161 -14.57 16.07 -3.83
CA GLY A 161 -15.79 16.17 -4.64
C GLY A 161 -16.69 14.93 -4.62
N SER A 162 -16.23 13.80 -4.08
CA SER A 162 -17.04 12.58 -3.97
C SER A 162 -17.60 12.42 -2.56
N ASN A 163 -18.88 12.02 -2.44
CA ASN A 163 -19.52 11.64 -1.18
C ASN A 163 -19.24 10.19 -0.77
N LEU A 164 -18.25 9.57 -1.41
CA LEU A 164 -17.83 8.20 -1.16
C LEU A 164 -17.51 8.00 0.33
N ASP A 165 -18.13 6.98 0.89
CA ASP A 165 -17.86 6.41 2.20
C ASP A 165 -18.03 4.89 2.07
N ILE A 166 -17.05 4.13 2.56
CA ILE A 166 -16.97 2.68 2.34
C ILE A 166 -17.03 1.99 3.69
N ARG A 167 -18.08 1.17 3.89
CA ARG A 167 -18.31 0.41 5.13
C ARG A 167 -17.71 -0.98 5.05
N GLU A 168 -17.92 -1.64 3.91
CA GLU A 168 -17.34 -2.94 3.60
C GLU A 168 -16.67 -2.89 2.23
N PHE A 169 -15.54 -3.56 2.09
CA PHE A 169 -14.87 -3.71 0.80
C PHE A 169 -14.16 -5.05 0.74
N GLU A 170 -14.35 -5.76 -0.36
CA GLU A 170 -13.61 -6.96 -0.71
C GLU A 170 -13.12 -6.81 -2.15
N ARG A 171 -11.83 -7.11 -2.35
CA ARG A 171 -11.22 -7.18 -3.67
C ARG A 171 -10.54 -8.51 -3.84
N GLN A 172 -10.74 -9.10 -5.01
CA GLN A 172 -10.03 -10.28 -5.43
C GLN A 172 -9.38 -10.07 -6.79
N PHE A 173 -8.10 -10.41 -6.90
CA PHE A 173 -7.44 -10.63 -8.18
C PHE A 173 -7.25 -12.12 -8.39
N GLU A 174 -7.60 -12.62 -9.57
CA GLU A 174 -7.50 -14.03 -9.94
C GLU A 174 -6.85 -14.14 -11.31
N LEU A 175 -5.70 -14.82 -11.39
CA LEU A 175 -5.05 -15.10 -12.66
C LEU A 175 -5.74 -16.29 -13.32
N SER A 176 -6.32 -16.08 -14.50
CA SER A 176 -6.90 -17.13 -15.34
C SER A 176 -5.92 -17.69 -16.37
N GLY A 177 -4.73 -17.07 -16.51
CA GLY A 177 -3.64 -17.51 -17.35
C GLY A 177 -2.49 -16.50 -17.34
N PHE A 178 -1.44 -16.74 -18.13
CA PHE A 178 -0.22 -15.91 -18.16
C PHE A 178 -0.45 -14.44 -18.54
N HIS A 179 -1.52 -14.15 -19.29
CA HIS A 179 -1.82 -12.81 -19.78
C HIS A 179 -3.26 -12.38 -19.47
N SER A 180 -3.91 -13.05 -18.52
CA SER A 180 -5.31 -12.77 -18.20
C SER A 180 -5.55 -12.75 -16.69
N MET A 181 -6.11 -11.64 -16.23
CA MET A 181 -6.45 -11.40 -14.84
C MET A 181 -7.91 -10.99 -14.72
N THR A 182 -8.60 -11.53 -13.72
CA THR A 182 -9.93 -11.11 -13.33
C THR A 182 -9.85 -10.33 -12.02
N LEU A 183 -10.42 -9.13 -12.01
CA LEU A 183 -10.66 -8.32 -10.81
C LEU A 183 -12.12 -8.46 -10.40
N LYS A 184 -12.38 -8.90 -9.18
CA LYS A 184 -13.71 -8.91 -8.56
C LYS A 184 -13.71 -7.95 -7.39
N VAL A 185 -14.76 -7.14 -7.29
CA VAL A 185 -14.94 -6.19 -6.18
C VAL A 185 -16.37 -6.30 -5.68
N ARG A 186 -16.51 -6.28 -4.35
CA ARG A 186 -17.77 -6.03 -3.65
C ARG A 186 -17.53 -4.92 -2.64
N ALA A 187 -18.38 -3.92 -2.62
CA ALA A 187 -18.30 -2.81 -1.69
C ALA A 187 -19.70 -2.46 -1.16
N GLU A 188 -19.80 -2.13 0.11
CA GLU A 188 -20.95 -1.41 0.66
C GLU A 188 -20.54 0.04 0.83
N THR A 189 -21.14 0.92 0.02
CA THR A 189 -20.95 2.37 0.15
C THR A 189 -22.09 2.99 0.95
N SER A 190 -21.97 4.27 1.29
CA SER A 190 -23.05 5.05 1.90
C SER A 190 -24.34 5.10 1.08
N PHE A 191 -24.25 4.87 -0.23
CA PHE A 191 -25.40 4.94 -1.14
C PHE A 191 -25.95 3.58 -1.54
N GLN A 192 -25.09 2.61 -1.83
CA GLN A 192 -25.51 1.32 -2.35
C GLN A 192 -24.45 0.22 -2.18
N THR A 193 -24.86 -1.02 -2.42
CA THR A 193 -23.91 -2.11 -2.64
C THR A 193 -23.45 -2.10 -4.10
N GLU A 194 -22.14 -1.97 -4.29
CA GLU A 194 -21.49 -2.09 -5.59
C GLU A 194 -20.81 -3.47 -5.68
N ALA A 195 -20.98 -4.13 -6.81
CA ALA A 195 -20.37 -5.43 -7.07
C ALA A 195 -20.11 -5.58 -8.56
N TYR A 196 -18.85 -5.82 -8.92
CA TYR A 196 -18.47 -5.97 -10.32
C TYR A 196 -17.34 -6.99 -10.53
N THR A 197 -17.25 -7.46 -11.77
CA THR A 197 -16.14 -8.23 -12.29
C THR A 197 -15.57 -7.48 -13.50
N ALA A 198 -14.27 -7.29 -13.53
CA ALA A 198 -13.53 -6.73 -14.64
C ALA A 198 -12.50 -7.74 -15.14
N TRP A 199 -12.50 -7.98 -16.45
CA TRP A 199 -11.54 -8.85 -17.12
C TRP A 199 -10.44 -7.99 -17.71
N ARG A 200 -9.21 -8.48 -17.57
CA ARG A 200 -8.01 -7.74 -17.96
C ARG A 200 -7.07 -8.63 -18.72
N SER A 201 -6.39 -8.01 -19.67
CA SER A 201 -5.29 -8.60 -20.40
C SER A 201 -3.99 -7.92 -19.98
N ALA A 202 -2.92 -8.70 -19.85
CA ALA A 202 -1.60 -8.12 -19.71
C ALA A 202 -1.29 -7.35 -20.99
N GLU A 203 -0.81 -6.13 -20.85
CA GLU A 203 -0.25 -5.40 -21.98
C GLU A 203 1.08 -6.07 -22.32
N THR A 204 1.02 -7.12 -23.14
CA THR A 204 2.23 -7.70 -23.75
C THR A 204 2.91 -6.55 -24.45
N GLY A 205 4.11 -6.18 -24.00
CA GLY A 205 4.94 -5.15 -24.60
C GLY A 205 5.11 -5.41 -26.08
N GLY A 206 4.17 -4.89 -26.87
CA GLY A 206 4.22 -4.85 -28.31
C GLY A 206 5.35 -3.89 -28.64
N ARG A 207 6.39 -4.46 -29.22
CA ARG A 207 7.36 -3.77 -30.08
C ARG A 207 6.64 -2.63 -30.82
N ALA A 208 6.89 -1.40 -30.37
CA ALA A 208 6.49 -0.16 -31.02
C ALA A 208 5.01 -0.03 -31.46
N GLU A 209 4.13 0.34 -30.54
CA GLU A 209 3.14 1.39 -30.87
C GLU A 209 3.31 2.56 -29.91
N THR A 210 4.06 3.52 -30.42
CA THR A 210 4.30 4.84 -29.87
C THR A 210 2.99 5.62 -29.81
N ALA A 211 2.13 5.35 -28.83
CA ALA A 211 1.16 6.34 -28.36
C ALA A 211 1.89 7.30 -27.41
N CYS A 212 2.69 8.18 -28.02
CA CYS A 212 3.01 9.54 -27.58
C CYS A 212 2.57 9.87 -26.14
N ALA A 213 3.35 9.44 -25.13
CA ALA A 213 3.23 9.90 -23.75
C ALA A 213 3.79 11.33 -23.57
N THR A 214 3.54 12.21 -24.54
CA THR A 214 3.96 13.61 -24.52
C THR A 214 2.98 14.48 -23.74
N THR A 215 1.82 13.95 -23.32
CA THR A 215 0.84 14.71 -22.52
C THR A 215 0.94 14.47 -21.01
N VAL A 216 1.80 13.56 -20.52
CA VAL A 216 2.11 13.43 -19.09
C VAL A 216 3.30 14.34 -18.73
N ARG A 217 3.20 15.61 -19.09
CA ARG A 217 4.07 16.69 -18.60
C ARG A 217 3.19 17.86 -18.21
N ARG A 218 2.57 17.74 -17.03
CA ARG A 218 2.27 18.83 -16.09
C ARG A 218 1.71 18.19 -14.82
N HIS A 219 2.36 18.46 -13.70
CA HIS A 219 1.98 18.09 -12.32
C HIS A 219 2.31 16.67 -11.83
N ALA A 220 3.61 16.37 -11.79
CA ALA A 220 4.21 15.78 -10.58
C ALA A 220 5.72 16.11 -10.61
N PRO A 221 6.24 17.04 -9.79
CA PRO A 221 7.68 17.14 -9.64
C PRO A 221 8.16 15.85 -8.97
N LEU A 222 9.05 15.12 -9.66
CA LEU A 222 9.93 14.14 -9.02
C LEU A 222 10.84 14.93 -8.08
N ILE A 223 10.41 15.10 -6.84
CA ILE A 223 11.23 15.72 -5.82
C ILE A 223 12.33 14.72 -5.46
N ASN A 224 13.56 15.01 -5.88
CA ASN A 224 14.73 14.36 -5.32
C ASN A 224 14.79 14.72 -3.83
N GLY A 225 14.87 13.72 -2.97
CA GLY A 225 14.73 13.87 -1.51
C GLY A 225 15.70 14.86 -0.86
N ASP A 226 16.80 15.23 -1.53
CA ASP A 226 17.79 16.18 -1.02
C ASP A 226 17.45 17.65 -1.37
N GLU A 227 16.67 17.88 -2.43
CA GLU A 227 16.21 19.24 -2.82
C GLU A 227 15.02 19.69 -1.96
N ALA A 228 14.16 18.76 -1.52
CA ALA A 228 13.00 19.07 -0.68
C ALA A 228 13.37 19.76 0.64
N VAL A 229 14.47 19.32 1.25
CA VAL A 229 14.96 19.86 2.53
C VAL A 229 15.51 21.28 2.35
N THR A 230 16.09 21.55 1.18
CA THR A 230 16.73 22.83 0.87
C THR A 230 15.72 23.89 0.42
N GLU A 231 14.66 23.48 -0.28
CA GLU A 231 13.62 24.39 -0.77
C GLU A 231 12.67 24.82 0.35
N VAL A 232 12.30 23.91 1.27
CA VAL A 232 11.52 24.26 2.47
C VAL A 232 12.30 25.21 3.39
N GLN A 233 13.63 25.11 3.43
CA GLN A 233 14.47 26.04 4.21
C GLN A 233 14.55 27.46 3.63
N ARG A 234 14.26 27.68 2.34
CA ARG A 234 14.32 29.01 1.73
C ARG A 234 12.99 29.76 1.73
N THR A 235 11.86 29.08 1.77
CA THR A 235 10.54 29.71 1.56
C THR A 235 9.89 30.21 2.85
N THR A 236 10.27 29.69 4.02
CA THR A 236 9.78 30.16 5.33
C THR A 236 10.93 30.75 6.13
N GLY A 237 11.14 32.05 5.97
CA GLY A 237 12.08 32.87 6.75
C GLY A 237 11.66 33.08 8.21
N GLU A 238 11.18 32.04 8.89
CA GLU A 238 10.91 32.07 10.33
C GLU A 238 11.44 30.77 10.98
N ILE A 239 12.49 30.93 11.78
CA ILE A 239 12.99 29.88 12.66
C ILE A 239 12.10 29.85 13.91
N ILE A 240 11.05 29.03 13.91
CA ILE A 240 10.38 28.66 15.17
C ILE A 240 11.21 27.56 15.82
N THR A 241 12.01 27.93 16.82
CA THR A 241 12.80 26.98 17.62
C THR A 241 11.88 26.26 18.60
N ALA A 242 11.27 25.14 18.20
CA ALA A 242 10.69 24.20 19.15
C ALA A 242 11.79 23.23 19.64
N LYS A 243 12.30 23.47 20.85
CA LYS A 243 13.19 22.52 21.56
C LYS A 243 12.43 21.23 21.85
N ILE A 244 12.57 20.22 21.01
CA ILE A 244 12.31 18.83 21.41
C ILE A 244 13.58 18.33 22.08
N LYS A 245 13.55 18.21 23.42
CA LYS A 245 14.58 17.52 24.20
C LYS A 245 14.57 16.04 23.81
N LEU A 246 15.48 15.64 22.93
CA LEU A 246 15.94 14.26 22.84
C LEU A 246 16.87 14.02 24.03
N GLY A 247 16.37 13.33 25.04
CA GLY A 247 17.17 12.82 26.14
C GLY A 247 17.78 11.48 25.77
N GLU A 248 19.09 11.46 25.53
CA GLU A 248 19.91 10.25 25.58
C GLU A 248 19.89 9.66 27.01
N GLY A 249 19.86 8.33 27.08
CA GLY A 249 19.52 7.60 28.30
C GLY A 249 20.65 7.35 29.29
N ARG A 250 20.26 6.88 30.49
CA ARG A 250 20.98 5.89 31.30
C ARG A 250 20.18 5.49 32.54
N GLY A 251 20.24 4.20 32.89
CA GLY A 251 19.91 3.65 34.21
C GLY A 251 18.51 3.01 34.28
N LYS A 252 18.37 1.69 34.14
CA LYS A 252 18.34 0.70 35.24
C LYS A 252 17.38 1.09 36.38
N GLY A 253 16.33 0.28 36.52
CA GLY A 253 15.66 0.01 37.79
C GLY A 253 14.36 0.76 38.03
N SER A 254 13.23 0.16 37.62
CA SER A 254 11.93 0.30 38.31
C SER A 254 10.86 -0.52 37.59
N ALA A 255 11.01 -1.85 37.57
CA ALA A 255 9.90 -2.78 37.34
C ALA A 255 9.61 -3.67 38.56
N GLU A 256 10.33 -3.46 39.68
CA GLU A 256 10.10 -4.18 40.95
C GLU A 256 9.43 -3.32 42.04
N GLU A 257 9.14 -2.03 41.80
CA GLU A 257 8.62 -1.14 42.85
C GLU A 257 7.11 -0.82 42.76
N GLU A 258 6.40 -1.39 41.78
CA GLU A 258 4.94 -1.27 41.68
C GLU A 258 4.16 -2.53 42.10
N GLU A 259 4.84 -3.68 42.29
CA GLU A 259 4.22 -4.88 42.85
C GLU A 259 4.32 -4.95 44.38
N GLU A 260 5.26 -4.22 45.00
CA GLU A 260 5.41 -4.18 46.47
C GLU A 260 4.41 -3.22 47.18
N LYS A 261 3.79 -2.29 46.44
CA LYS A 261 2.78 -1.36 47.01
C LYS A 261 1.34 -1.86 46.92
N ARG A 262 1.02 -2.80 46.01
CA ARG A 262 -0.29 -3.48 45.99
C ARG A 262 -0.36 -4.71 46.91
N GLY A 263 0.79 -5.28 47.30
CA GLY A 263 0.86 -6.38 48.28
C GLY A 263 0.75 -5.97 49.76
N LYS A 264 0.86 -4.67 50.08
CA LYS A 264 0.88 -4.17 51.48
C LYS A 264 -0.43 -3.53 51.97
N GLU A 265 -1.41 -3.26 51.09
CA GLU A 265 -2.75 -2.81 51.50
C GLU A 265 -3.78 -3.94 51.71
N GLY A 266 -3.53 -5.14 51.18
CA GLY A 266 -4.36 -6.33 51.43
C GLY A 266 -4.11 -7.03 52.77
N LYS A 267 -3.03 -6.71 53.48
CA LYS A 267 -2.58 -7.44 54.69
C LYS A 267 -2.87 -6.72 56.02
N LYS A 268 -3.46 -5.52 55.99
CA LYS A 268 -3.85 -4.75 57.20
C LYS A 268 -5.34 -4.81 57.58
N ARG A 269 -6.17 -5.61 56.87
CA ARG A 269 -7.58 -5.86 57.24
C ARG A 269 -7.88 -7.29 57.72
N GLY A 270 -6.86 -8.12 57.92
CA GLY A 270 -7.02 -9.53 58.35
C GLY A 270 -6.44 -9.85 59.74
N HIS A 271 -6.23 -8.87 60.60
CA HIS A 271 -5.66 -9.10 61.94
C HIS A 271 -6.25 -8.19 63.01
N GLN A 272 -7.57 -8.21 63.13
CA GLN A 272 -8.29 -7.80 64.34
C GLN A 272 -9.70 -8.36 64.22
N ILE A 273 -9.90 -9.58 64.74
CA ILE A 273 -11.10 -10.10 65.41
C ILE A 273 -10.69 -11.53 65.77
N GLY A 274 -10.36 -11.74 67.04
CA GLY A 274 -9.88 -13.01 67.52
C GLY A 274 -9.42 -12.93 68.96
N ARG A 275 -10.35 -12.60 69.87
CA ARG A 275 -10.42 -13.19 71.22
C ARG A 275 -11.55 -12.56 72.04
N GLY A 276 -12.44 -13.44 72.51
CA GLY A 276 -13.30 -13.17 73.66
C GLY A 276 -14.79 -13.29 73.37
N MET A 277 -15.32 -14.52 73.36
CA MET A 277 -16.29 -14.94 74.39
C MET A 277 -16.77 -16.36 74.14
N ALA A 278 -16.86 -17.09 75.25
CA ALA A 278 -17.29 -18.46 75.33
C ALA A 278 -18.80 -18.55 75.62
N THR A 279 -19.33 -19.74 75.31
CA THR A 279 -20.42 -20.46 75.99
C THR A 279 -21.87 -20.22 75.57
N ALA A 280 -22.54 -21.38 75.38
CA ALA A 280 -23.95 -21.71 75.57
C ALA A 280 -24.95 -21.45 74.42
N ALA A 281 -25.37 -22.55 73.77
CA ALA A 281 -26.67 -23.21 73.99
C ALA A 281 -27.46 -23.62 72.72
N HIS A 282 -28.12 -24.80 72.85
CA HIS A 282 -29.31 -25.33 72.16
C HIS A 282 -29.21 -25.71 70.66
N LEU A 283 -29.26 -27.00 70.26
CA LEU A 283 -30.34 -28.03 70.25
C LEU A 283 -31.32 -27.95 69.05
N SER A 284 -31.35 -29.07 68.30
CA SER A 284 -32.44 -29.61 67.45
C SER A 284 -32.74 -28.83 66.15
N SER A 285 -33.24 -29.38 65.06
CA SER A 285 -33.65 -30.73 64.60
C SER A 285 -34.10 -30.58 63.13
N GLY A 286 -34.26 -31.70 62.39
CA GLY A 286 -34.99 -31.78 61.11
C GLY A 286 -34.08 -32.00 59.90
N GLU A 287 -33.79 -33.24 59.50
CA GLU A 287 -34.59 -34.14 58.63
C GLU A 287 -34.60 -33.76 57.14
N GLY A 288 -34.29 -34.73 56.30
CA GLY A 288 -34.45 -34.64 54.84
C GLY A 288 -33.56 -35.60 54.04
N GLU A 289 -33.68 -36.91 54.29
CA GLU A 289 -33.20 -37.97 53.38
C GLU A 289 -33.99 -37.95 52.06
N GLY A 290 -33.35 -38.35 50.96
CA GLY A 290 -34.03 -38.60 49.68
C GLY A 290 -33.09 -39.04 48.56
N LYS A 291 -32.77 -40.34 48.54
CA LYS A 291 -32.02 -41.03 47.48
C LYS A 291 -32.91 -41.36 46.27
N VAL A 292 -32.29 -41.29 45.09
CA VAL A 292 -32.25 -42.28 43.99
C VAL A 292 -33.59 -42.86 43.47
N GLY A 293 -33.86 -42.53 42.21
CA GLY A 293 -34.53 -43.36 41.21
C GLY A 293 -33.90 -43.06 39.85
#